data_AF-A0A7S2L2E9-F1
#
_entry.id   AF-A0A7S2L2E9-F1
#
_cell.length_a   1.000
_cell.length_b   1.000
_cell.length_c   1.000
_cell.angle_alpha   90.00
_cell.angle_beta   90.00
_cell.angle_gamma   90.00
#
_symmetry.space_group_name_H-M   'P 1'
#
loop_
_entity.id
_entity.type
_entity.pdbx_description
1 polymer ?
#
loop_
_entity_poly.entity_id
_entity_poly.type
_entity_poly.pdbx_seq_one_letter_code
_entity_poly.pdbx_strand_id
1 'polypeptide(L)'
;MAPASPPSERKEAKVLGRAFPIGEEDTAARALMRLGDGVPLPFRGDGAPTVRALVGEYRQRLQAQDAASVALLVAGLALTSLVSLAVVYQAAEDPSPVLFYNDPKYAHTVQPRNVCSSADADAFLQAFNSPPQIARLRVVGRACDEDSRGSSSGARVCCGARWWWLRSLGACASRHRDDHATQQPGNVAFDVSLDLTPFVAGDGRLASEADAQALERHLHARNPLEVIVLRKQVVWQNWEDVATNAKQALRGLGFLGTVDVRLEGHEEVVVFRNHPWQNFVRSPAAQVLVVLTLVGALVWVPYLWARQRTVRVESRFWVNVDPERYWEHLGPGLHPAHGYRPEGQAPGG
;
A
#
# COMPACT_ATOMS: atom_id res chain seq x y z
N MET A 1 94.38 19.44 -26.40
CA MET A 1 95.83 19.25 -26.13
C MET A 1 95.99 19.16 -24.62
N ALA A 2 96.55 18.08 -24.09
CA ALA A 2 96.74 17.86 -22.65
C ALA A 2 98.14 17.30 -22.40
N PRO A 3 98.87 17.88 -21.45
CA PRO A 3 99.46 17.15 -20.30
C PRO A 3 99.42 18.01 -19.00
N ALA A 4 99.82 17.57 -17.81
CA ALA A 4 99.88 16.26 -17.14
C ALA A 4 100.09 16.49 -15.62
N SER A 5 99.89 15.46 -14.78
CA SER A 5 99.98 15.49 -13.30
C SER A 5 101.19 14.67 -12.77
N PRO A 6 101.45 14.53 -11.44
CA PRO A 6 100.88 15.21 -10.25
C PRO A 6 101.95 16.10 -9.54
N PRO A 7 102.66 15.82 -8.41
CA PRO A 7 102.71 14.67 -7.49
C PRO A 7 102.33 15.02 -6.01
N SER A 8 103.00 14.34 -5.06
CA SER A 8 103.06 14.41 -3.57
C SER A 8 103.48 15.77 -2.95
N GLU A 9 103.21 16.10 -1.68
CA GLU A 9 103.33 15.25 -0.46
C GLU A 9 102.21 15.40 0.62
N ARG A 10 102.34 14.62 1.71
CA ARG A 10 101.30 14.22 2.68
C ARG A 10 101.71 14.52 4.12
N LYS A 11 100.84 15.19 4.90
CA LYS A 11 100.77 15.05 6.37
C LYS A 11 99.31 15.03 6.84
N GLU A 12 99.08 14.36 7.97
CA GLU A 12 97.77 13.90 8.42
C GLU A 12 97.35 14.60 9.72
N ALA A 13 96.04 14.74 9.96
CA ALA A 13 95.34 14.06 11.07
C ALA A 13 94.00 14.71 11.47
N LYS A 14 93.20 13.90 12.19
CA LYS A 14 92.22 14.30 13.23
C LYS A 14 90.82 14.78 12.82
N VAL A 15 90.12 13.87 12.15
CA VAL A 15 88.79 13.35 12.53
C VAL A 15 88.01 14.16 13.60
N LEU A 16 86.90 14.78 13.16
CA LEU A 16 85.67 14.97 13.92
C LEU A 16 84.54 15.19 12.90
N GLY A 17 83.49 14.39 12.78
CA GLY A 17 83.05 13.29 13.65
C GLY A 17 81.64 13.50 14.19
N ARG A 18 80.72 14.06 13.39
CA ARG A 18 79.33 14.33 13.78
C ARG A 18 78.35 13.73 12.78
N ALA A 19 78.13 12.42 12.91
CA ALA A 19 77.12 11.72 12.14
C ALA A 19 75.72 12.18 12.56
N PHE A 20 74.87 12.53 11.60
CA PHE A 20 73.43 12.57 11.82
C PHE A 20 72.89 11.11 11.89
N PRO A 21 71.91 10.80 12.75
CA PRO A 21 71.35 9.46 12.86
C PRO A 21 70.40 9.15 11.70
N ILE A 22 70.96 8.74 10.56
CA ILE A 22 70.21 8.28 9.37
C ILE A 22 69.65 6.86 9.64
N GLY A 23 68.70 6.75 10.56
CA GLY A 23 68.18 5.45 11.02
C GLY A 23 66.71 5.41 11.44
N GLU A 24 66.12 6.52 11.88
CA GLU A 24 64.77 6.51 12.49
C GLU A 24 63.64 6.72 11.46
N GLU A 25 63.79 7.67 10.53
CA GLU A 25 62.81 7.86 9.44
C GLU A 25 62.80 6.67 8.47
N ASP A 26 63.98 6.14 8.13
CA ASP A 26 64.16 5.04 7.18
C ASP A 26 63.61 3.70 7.72
N THR A 27 63.56 3.54 9.06
CA THR A 27 62.89 2.39 9.72
C THR A 27 61.39 2.60 9.86
N ALA A 28 60.91 3.82 10.15
CA ALA A 28 59.48 4.15 10.14
C ALA A 28 58.86 3.97 8.75
N ALA A 29 59.53 4.42 7.69
CA ALA A 29 59.10 4.26 6.30
C ALA A 29 59.05 2.78 5.88
N ARG A 30 60.06 1.97 6.24
CA ARG A 30 60.06 0.52 5.99
C ARG A 30 59.00 -0.23 6.81
N ALA A 31 58.69 0.22 8.02
CA ALA A 31 57.60 -0.33 8.81
C ALA A 31 56.24 -0.06 8.16
N LEU A 32 55.99 1.18 7.71
CA LEU A 32 54.76 1.56 7.00
C LEU A 32 54.60 0.81 5.68
N MET A 33 55.65 0.66 4.87
CA MET A 33 55.61 -0.18 3.66
C MET A 33 55.24 -1.63 3.98
N ARG A 34 55.85 -2.23 5.02
CA ARG A 34 55.59 -3.63 5.40
C ARG A 34 54.21 -3.87 6.03
N LEU A 35 53.51 -2.83 6.50
CA LEU A 35 52.10 -2.94 6.88
C LEU A 35 51.18 -3.13 5.64
N GLY A 36 51.62 -2.71 4.45
CA GLY A 36 50.89 -2.93 3.20
C GLY A 36 50.88 -4.39 2.73
N ASP A 37 51.95 -5.14 3.02
CA ASP A 37 52.14 -6.54 2.58
C ASP A 37 51.38 -7.58 3.43
N GLY A 38 50.64 -7.17 4.45
CA GLY A 38 49.76 -8.05 5.24
C GLY A 38 50.47 -9.09 6.14
N VAL A 39 51.79 -9.04 6.27
CA VAL A 39 52.57 -10.02 7.07
C VAL A 39 52.48 -9.70 8.57
N PRO A 40 52.03 -10.64 9.44
CA PRO A 40 51.99 -10.41 10.88
C PRO A 40 53.39 -10.42 11.50
N LEU A 41 53.85 -9.26 11.99
CA LEU A 41 55.16 -9.12 12.63
C LEU A 41 55.15 -9.59 14.09
N PRO A 42 56.15 -10.40 14.54
CA PRO A 42 56.20 -10.95 15.90
C PRO A 42 56.78 -9.94 16.92
N PHE A 43 56.12 -8.80 17.12
CA PHE A 43 56.56 -7.79 18.08
C PHE A 43 56.23 -8.16 19.54
N ARG A 44 57.15 -8.88 20.18
CA ARG A 44 57.17 -9.15 21.62
C ARG A 44 58.39 -8.49 22.26
N GLY A 45 58.28 -7.21 22.61
CA GLY A 45 59.32 -6.47 23.34
C GLY A 45 59.15 -4.96 23.33
N ASP A 46 58.55 -4.42 24.40
CA ASP A 46 58.88 -3.19 25.16
C ASP A 46 59.22 -1.86 24.44
N GLY A 47 58.95 -1.72 23.15
CA GLY A 47 58.89 -0.46 22.42
C GLY A 47 57.59 -0.33 21.62
N ALA A 48 56.85 0.78 21.63
CA ALA A 48 56.92 1.95 22.52
C ALA A 48 55.50 2.56 22.64
N PRO A 49 55.17 3.33 23.70
CA PRO A 49 53.85 3.98 23.82
C PRO A 49 53.56 4.94 22.66
N THR A 50 54.61 5.55 22.08
CA THR A 50 54.54 6.40 20.89
C THR A 50 53.96 5.69 19.67
N VAL A 51 54.36 4.43 19.39
CA VAL A 51 53.84 3.67 18.25
C VAL A 51 52.35 3.37 18.41
N ARG A 52 51.90 3.07 19.65
CA ARG A 52 50.46 2.87 19.94
C ARG A 52 49.66 4.16 19.81
N ALA A 53 50.21 5.30 20.24
CA ALA A 53 49.60 6.60 20.03
C ALA A 53 49.49 6.95 18.53
N LEU A 54 50.56 6.73 17.76
CA LEU A 54 50.61 6.96 16.31
C LEU A 54 49.58 6.12 15.56
N VAL A 55 49.48 4.81 15.87
CA VAL A 55 48.47 3.91 15.30
C VAL A 55 47.04 4.32 15.68
N GLY A 56 46.85 4.81 16.92
CA GLY A 56 45.58 5.41 17.35
C GLY A 56 45.20 6.63 16.53
N GLU A 57 46.14 7.55 16.33
CA GLU A 57 45.93 8.78 15.56
C GLU A 57 45.66 8.49 14.07
N TYR A 58 46.44 7.61 13.43
CA TYR A 58 46.18 7.17 12.05
C TYR A 58 44.78 6.54 11.93
N ARG A 59 44.37 5.70 12.89
CA ARG A 59 43.03 5.10 12.90
C ARG A 59 41.93 6.15 13.09
N GLN A 60 42.13 7.14 13.94
CA GLN A 60 41.17 8.24 14.15
C GLN A 60 41.04 9.13 12.90
N ARG A 61 42.16 9.45 12.23
CA ARG A 61 42.17 10.19 10.95
C ARG A 61 41.46 9.40 9.84
N LEU A 62 41.72 8.09 9.73
CA LEU A 62 41.05 7.22 8.76
C LEU A 62 39.54 7.14 9.03
N GLN A 63 39.13 6.92 10.29
CA GLN A 63 37.72 6.90 10.68
C GLN A 63 37.01 8.24 10.41
N ALA A 64 37.68 9.37 10.56
CA ALA A 64 37.14 10.68 10.20
C ALA A 64 36.99 10.84 8.67
N GLN A 65 37.93 10.34 7.87
CA GLN A 65 37.87 10.35 6.41
C GLN A 65 36.77 9.41 5.87
N ASP A 66 36.67 8.20 6.42
CA ASP A 66 35.61 7.24 6.09
C ASP A 66 34.24 7.84 6.45
N ALA A 67 34.08 8.40 7.66
CA ALA A 67 32.85 9.07 8.06
C ALA A 67 32.50 10.28 7.17
N ALA A 68 33.49 11.08 6.77
CA ALA A 68 33.29 12.21 5.86
C ALA A 68 32.85 11.77 4.45
N SER A 69 33.46 10.71 3.91
CA SER A 69 33.08 10.16 2.60
C SER A 69 31.68 9.53 2.62
N VAL A 70 31.32 8.79 3.67
CA VAL A 70 29.97 8.26 3.89
C VAL A 70 28.96 9.40 4.05
N ALA A 71 29.28 10.45 4.80
CA ALA A 71 28.42 11.62 4.95
C ALA A 71 28.20 12.35 3.61
N LEU A 72 29.23 12.48 2.78
CA LEU A 72 29.13 13.08 1.44
C LEU A 72 28.30 12.22 0.48
N LEU A 73 28.44 10.89 0.53
CA LEU A 73 27.59 9.96 -0.23
C LEU A 73 26.11 10.04 0.20
N VAL A 74 25.84 10.10 1.51
CA VAL A 74 24.49 10.27 2.07
C VAL A 74 23.90 11.63 1.68
N ALA A 75 24.70 12.71 1.70
CA ALA A 75 24.28 14.03 1.26
C ALA A 75 23.96 14.07 -0.26
N GLY A 76 24.77 13.41 -1.09
CA GLY A 76 24.51 13.27 -2.52
C GLY A 76 23.24 12.46 -2.83
N LEU A 77 23.03 11.37 -2.10
CA LEU A 77 21.79 10.57 -2.18
C LEU A 77 20.56 11.37 -1.72
N ALA A 78 20.68 12.14 -0.64
CA ALA A 78 19.61 13.01 -0.17
C ALA A 78 19.27 14.11 -1.19
N LEU A 79 20.27 14.78 -1.76
CA LEU A 79 20.08 15.84 -2.76
C LEU A 79 19.42 15.29 -4.05
N THR A 80 19.91 14.18 -4.58
CA THR A 80 19.32 13.53 -5.77
C THR A 80 17.90 13.02 -5.51
N SER A 81 17.63 12.52 -4.29
CA SER A 81 16.27 12.12 -3.87
C SER A 81 15.33 13.32 -3.77
N LEU A 82 15.77 14.43 -3.18
CA LEU A 82 14.99 15.68 -3.07
C LEU A 82 14.66 16.27 -4.45
N VAL A 83 15.61 16.29 -5.38
CA VAL A 83 15.37 16.74 -6.77
C VAL A 83 14.36 15.81 -7.46
N SER A 84 14.51 14.49 -7.30
CA SER A 84 13.57 13.49 -7.87
C SER A 84 12.15 13.68 -7.32
N LEU A 85 12.00 13.88 -6.00
CA LEU A 85 10.72 14.12 -5.35
C LEU A 85 10.11 15.47 -5.76
N ALA A 86 10.91 16.52 -5.97
CA ALA A 86 10.43 17.82 -6.45
C ALA A 86 9.85 17.74 -7.87
N VAL A 87 10.50 17.00 -8.78
CA VAL A 87 9.98 16.75 -10.13
C VAL A 87 8.67 15.95 -10.09
N VAL A 88 8.60 14.92 -9.24
CA VAL A 88 7.35 14.14 -9.06
C VAL A 88 6.24 14.96 -8.40
N TYR A 89 6.56 15.93 -7.55
CA TYR A 89 5.58 16.87 -6.97
C TYR A 89 5.01 17.81 -8.03
N GLN A 90 5.86 18.42 -8.87
CA GLN A 90 5.42 19.25 -10.00
C GLN A 90 4.55 18.45 -11.00
N ALA A 91 4.91 17.19 -11.26
CA ALA A 91 4.12 16.29 -12.10
C ALA A 91 2.82 15.77 -11.45
N ALA A 92 2.54 16.10 -10.18
CA ALA A 92 1.32 15.76 -9.46
C ALA A 92 0.35 16.96 -9.28
N GLU A 93 0.75 18.14 -9.76
CA GLU A 93 -0.06 19.37 -9.70
C GLU A 93 -0.97 19.47 -10.94
N ASP A 94 -2.15 18.83 -10.87
CA ASP A 94 -3.17 18.85 -11.91
C ASP A 94 -3.88 20.24 -11.96
N PRO A 95 -3.67 21.08 -13.00
CA PRO A 95 -4.23 22.44 -13.07
C PRO A 95 -5.73 22.46 -13.45
N SER A 96 -6.44 21.34 -13.29
CA SER A 96 -7.85 21.22 -13.64
C SER A 96 -8.75 21.88 -12.58
N PRO A 97 -9.89 22.48 -12.96
CA PRO A 97 -10.84 23.07 -12.02
C PRO A 97 -11.67 22.04 -11.22
N VAL A 98 -11.35 20.75 -11.35
CA VAL A 98 -11.97 19.68 -10.56
C VAL A 98 -11.50 19.80 -9.11
N LEU A 99 -12.44 19.78 -8.16
CA LEU A 99 -12.15 19.77 -6.72
C LEU A 99 -12.18 18.37 -6.13
N PHE A 100 -13.04 17.48 -6.65
CA PHE A 100 -13.23 16.11 -6.16
C PHE A 100 -13.29 15.11 -7.31
N TYR A 101 -12.73 13.92 -7.12
CA TYR A 101 -12.75 12.84 -8.12
C TYR A 101 -12.75 11.45 -7.45
N ASN A 102 -13.42 10.47 -8.07
CA ASN A 102 -13.22 9.05 -7.70
C ASN A 102 -12.00 8.47 -8.47
N ASP A 103 -11.40 7.40 -7.94
CA ASP A 103 -10.32 6.67 -8.61
C ASP A 103 -10.79 5.21 -8.83
N PRO A 104 -11.01 4.75 -10.07
CA PRO A 104 -11.59 3.44 -10.34
C PRO A 104 -10.69 2.28 -9.87
N LYS A 105 -9.42 2.53 -9.53
CA LYS A 105 -8.53 1.53 -8.88
C LYS A 105 -8.95 1.17 -7.45
N TYR A 106 -9.81 1.99 -6.83
CA TYR A 106 -10.28 1.85 -5.45
C TYR A 106 -11.79 1.58 -5.36
N ALA A 107 -12.49 1.56 -6.50
CA ALA A 107 -13.85 1.05 -6.56
C ALA A 107 -13.80 -0.49 -6.63
N HIS A 108 -14.71 -1.15 -5.90
CA HIS A 108 -14.93 -2.60 -6.03
C HIS A 108 -15.82 -2.95 -7.24
N THR A 109 -16.37 -1.93 -7.91
CA THR A 109 -17.26 -1.99 -9.07
C THR A 109 -16.65 -1.20 -10.24
N VAL A 110 -17.12 -1.46 -11.47
CA VAL A 110 -16.56 -0.85 -12.70
C VAL A 110 -17.19 0.53 -12.95
N GLN A 111 -17.00 1.44 -12.00
CA GLN A 111 -17.50 2.80 -12.11
C GLN A 111 -16.68 3.64 -13.11
N PRO A 112 -17.34 4.53 -13.89
CA PRO A 112 -16.65 5.58 -14.62
C PRO A 112 -15.97 6.57 -13.66
N ARG A 113 -15.00 7.33 -14.20
CA ARG A 113 -14.35 8.40 -13.43
C ARG A 113 -15.28 9.61 -13.32
N ASN A 114 -15.95 9.75 -12.20
CA ASN A 114 -16.79 10.90 -11.86
C ASN A 114 -15.91 12.00 -11.26
N VAL A 115 -16.28 13.25 -11.55
CA VAL A 115 -15.58 14.45 -11.12
C VAL A 115 -16.60 15.52 -10.69
N CYS A 116 -16.25 16.32 -9.69
CA CYS A 116 -17.03 17.48 -9.26
C CYS A 116 -16.13 18.70 -9.08
N SER A 117 -16.58 19.85 -9.56
CA SER A 117 -15.85 21.13 -9.54
C SER A 117 -16.39 22.13 -8.52
N SER A 118 -17.42 21.77 -7.75
CA SER A 118 -17.91 22.58 -6.62
C SER A 118 -17.63 21.93 -5.27
N ALA A 119 -17.75 22.72 -4.21
CA ALA A 119 -17.73 22.29 -2.81
C ALA A 119 -19.13 22.20 -2.19
N ASP A 120 -20.20 22.45 -2.97
CA ASP A 120 -21.58 22.32 -2.51
C ASP A 120 -21.97 20.86 -2.29
N ALA A 121 -22.73 20.57 -1.22
CA ALA A 121 -23.15 19.21 -0.90
C ALA A 121 -24.04 18.61 -1.99
N ASP A 122 -24.98 19.38 -2.56
CA ASP A 122 -25.88 18.90 -3.62
C ASP A 122 -25.11 18.56 -4.91
N ALA A 123 -24.16 19.41 -5.32
CA ALA A 123 -23.33 19.16 -6.50
C ALA A 123 -22.36 17.98 -6.30
N PHE A 124 -21.87 17.77 -5.06
CA PHE A 124 -21.09 16.58 -4.71
C PHE A 124 -21.96 15.31 -4.79
N LEU A 125 -23.16 15.34 -4.22
CA LEU A 125 -24.09 14.20 -4.27
C LEU A 125 -24.52 13.91 -5.71
N GLN A 126 -24.88 14.91 -6.52
CA GLN A 126 -25.23 14.72 -7.92
C GLN A 126 -24.09 14.04 -8.73
N ALA A 127 -22.83 14.31 -8.39
CA ALA A 127 -21.67 13.71 -9.06
C ALA A 127 -21.32 12.28 -8.60
N PHE A 128 -21.49 11.95 -7.32
CA PHE A 128 -21.00 10.68 -6.75
C PHE A 128 -22.09 9.72 -6.26
N ASN A 129 -23.28 10.23 -5.97
CA ASN A 129 -24.42 9.50 -5.40
C ASN A 129 -25.38 8.96 -6.48
N SER A 130 -24.85 8.60 -7.65
CA SER A 130 -25.58 7.87 -8.68
C SER A 130 -26.15 6.55 -8.12
N PRO A 131 -27.22 5.97 -8.71
CA PRO A 131 -27.64 4.61 -8.37
C PRO A 131 -26.45 3.63 -8.42
N PRO A 132 -26.39 2.64 -7.50
CA PRO A 132 -25.31 1.67 -7.44
C PRO A 132 -25.34 0.73 -8.65
N GLN A 133 -24.16 0.37 -9.17
CA GLN A 133 -24.05 -0.48 -10.37
C GLN A 133 -24.46 -1.94 -10.15
N ILE A 134 -24.49 -2.40 -8.90
CA ILE A 134 -24.79 -3.78 -8.54
C ILE A 134 -25.76 -3.77 -7.36
N ALA A 135 -27.01 -4.11 -7.65
CA ALA A 135 -27.99 -4.52 -6.66
C ALA A 135 -28.52 -5.90 -7.09
N ARG A 136 -28.43 -6.93 -6.26
CA ARG A 136 -28.84 -8.29 -6.63
C ARG A 136 -29.31 -9.12 -5.44
N LEU A 137 -30.32 -9.96 -5.66
CA LEU A 137 -30.71 -11.00 -4.70
C LEU A 137 -29.91 -12.26 -5.02
N ARG A 138 -28.99 -12.66 -4.13
CA ARG A 138 -28.17 -13.85 -4.30
C ARG A 138 -28.75 -15.04 -3.55
N VAL A 139 -28.87 -16.17 -4.22
CA VAL A 139 -29.41 -17.45 -3.73
C VAL A 139 -28.33 -18.51 -3.88
N VAL A 140 -27.74 -18.94 -2.78
CA VAL A 140 -26.67 -19.95 -2.73
C VAL A 140 -27.21 -21.23 -2.10
N GLY A 141 -27.23 -22.30 -2.88
CA GLY A 141 -27.48 -23.67 -2.41
C GLY A 141 -26.16 -24.38 -2.14
N ARG A 142 -25.93 -24.81 -0.90
CA ARG A 142 -24.82 -25.72 -0.54
C ARG A 142 -25.37 -27.11 -0.26
N ALA A 143 -24.73 -28.14 -0.79
CA ALA A 143 -25.07 -29.53 -0.51
C ALA A 143 -24.91 -29.85 0.98
N CYS A 144 -25.56 -30.92 1.44
CA CYS A 144 -25.26 -31.50 2.74
C CYS A 144 -24.03 -32.41 2.59
N ASP A 145 -22.89 -31.96 3.11
CA ASP A 145 -21.70 -32.80 3.25
C ASP A 145 -21.92 -33.76 4.45
N GLU A 146 -22.44 -34.98 4.18
CA GLU A 146 -22.62 -36.01 5.23
C GLU A 146 -21.29 -36.52 5.80
N ASP A 147 -20.20 -36.47 5.02
CA ASP A 147 -18.86 -36.88 5.43
C ASP A 147 -17.83 -35.73 5.33
N SER A 148 -17.73 -34.93 6.40
CA SER A 148 -16.65 -33.94 6.60
C SER A 148 -15.94 -34.11 7.94
N ARG A 149 -15.67 -35.38 8.31
CA ARG A 149 -15.02 -35.75 9.58
C ARG A 149 -13.49 -35.94 9.47
N GLY A 150 -12.79 -35.04 8.76
CA GLY A 150 -11.32 -35.01 8.83
C GLY A 150 -10.62 -34.14 7.78
N SER A 151 -9.64 -33.36 8.25
CA SER A 151 -8.66 -32.57 7.47
C SER A 151 -9.26 -31.37 6.68
N SER A 152 -8.54 -30.26 6.47
CA SER A 152 -7.12 -30.00 6.76
C SER A 152 -6.88 -28.61 7.38
N SER A 153 -5.94 -28.55 8.33
CA SER A 153 -5.41 -27.27 8.85
C SER A 153 -4.40 -26.71 7.87
N GLY A 154 -4.89 -26.06 6.80
CA GLY A 154 -4.05 -25.41 5.79
C GLY A 154 -3.18 -24.31 6.40
N ALA A 155 -1.87 -24.56 6.51
CA ALA A 155 -0.94 -23.67 7.19
C ALA A 155 -0.80 -22.32 6.47
N ARG A 156 -1.36 -21.25 7.07
CA ARG A 156 -1.06 -19.86 6.66
C ARG A 156 0.35 -19.47 7.11
N VAL A 157 1.33 -19.82 6.28
CA VAL A 157 2.72 -19.34 6.40
C VAL A 157 2.72 -17.81 6.46
N CYS A 158 3.51 -17.25 7.37
CA CYS A 158 3.43 -15.85 7.76
C CYS A 158 4.05 -14.89 6.74
N CYS A 159 3.37 -14.62 5.63
CA CYS A 159 3.68 -13.53 4.68
C CYS A 159 3.52 -12.10 5.26
N GLY A 160 3.39 -11.97 6.58
CA GLY A 160 2.95 -10.77 7.29
C GLY A 160 3.83 -9.54 7.03
N ALA A 161 5.15 -9.68 7.07
CA ALA A 161 6.07 -8.54 6.94
C ALA A 161 5.98 -7.81 5.58
N ARG A 162 5.93 -8.57 4.48
CA ARG A 162 5.82 -8.01 3.12
C ARG A 162 4.43 -7.41 2.85
N TRP A 163 3.38 -8.02 3.41
CA TRP A 163 2.02 -7.47 3.36
C TRP A 163 1.85 -6.22 4.23
N TRP A 164 2.53 -6.13 5.38
CA TRP A 164 2.52 -4.93 6.23
C TRP A 164 3.13 -3.73 5.49
N TRP A 165 4.32 -3.90 4.90
CA TRP A 165 5.00 -2.83 4.17
C TRP A 165 4.18 -2.29 2.99
N LEU A 166 3.59 -3.18 2.17
CA LEU A 166 2.71 -2.78 1.07
C LEU A 166 1.42 -2.09 1.57
N ARG A 167 0.90 -2.47 2.74
CA ARG A 167 -0.29 -1.87 3.35
C ARG A 167 -0.03 -0.50 3.97
N SER A 168 1.19 -0.20 4.41
CA SER A 168 1.58 1.13 4.92
C SER A 168 1.81 2.19 3.83
N LEU A 169 1.93 1.80 2.56
CA LEU A 169 2.29 2.69 1.45
C LEU A 169 1.09 3.38 0.79
N GLY A 170 0.20 3.97 1.60
CA GLY A 170 -0.87 4.84 1.10
C GLY A 170 -1.96 4.17 0.26
N ALA A 171 -1.90 2.84 0.08
CA ALA A 171 -3.03 2.07 -0.38
C ALA A 171 -4.22 2.35 0.55
N CYS A 172 -5.21 3.08 0.04
CA CYS A 172 -6.51 3.28 0.67
C CYS A 172 -7.32 1.98 0.60
N ALA A 173 -6.73 0.89 1.12
CA ALA A 173 -7.45 -0.31 1.50
C ALA A 173 -8.39 0.09 2.64
N SER A 174 -9.60 0.52 2.26
CA SER A 174 -10.73 0.67 3.17
C SER A 174 -10.67 -0.48 4.14
N ARG A 175 -10.77 -0.20 5.44
CA ARG A 175 -10.84 -1.27 6.44
C ARG A 175 -12.26 -1.84 6.42
N HIS A 176 -12.70 -2.27 5.25
CA HIS A 176 -13.64 -3.37 5.08
C HIS A 176 -12.95 -4.59 5.71
N ARG A 177 -13.22 -4.72 7.00
CA ARG A 177 -13.48 -6.03 7.54
C ARG A 177 -14.72 -6.51 6.82
N ASP A 178 -14.51 -7.28 5.76
CA ASP A 178 -15.57 -8.03 5.11
C ASP A 178 -16.09 -9.08 6.09
N ASP A 179 -17.02 -8.65 6.95
CA ASP A 179 -17.95 -9.56 7.65
C ASP A 179 -19.02 -10.10 6.67
N HIS A 180 -18.87 -9.84 5.36
CA HIS A 180 -19.05 -10.89 4.33
C HIS A 180 -18.13 -12.07 4.65
N ALA A 181 -18.55 -12.86 5.65
CA ALA A 181 -17.83 -14.02 6.16
C ALA A 181 -17.22 -14.82 5.02
N THR A 182 -15.90 -15.01 5.07
CA THR A 182 -15.15 -15.78 4.07
C THR A 182 -15.73 -17.17 4.00
N GLN A 183 -16.64 -17.40 3.05
CA GLN A 183 -17.36 -18.65 2.96
C GLN A 183 -16.32 -19.74 2.70
N GLN A 184 -16.28 -20.72 3.59
CA GLN A 184 -15.43 -21.88 3.39
C GLN A 184 -15.84 -22.55 2.06
N PRO A 185 -14.90 -23.14 1.31
CA PRO A 185 -15.20 -23.88 0.08
C PRO A 185 -15.84 -25.24 0.42
N GLY A 186 -17.00 -25.20 1.08
CA GLY A 186 -17.94 -26.32 1.14
C GLY A 186 -18.64 -26.48 -0.21
N ASN A 187 -19.34 -27.58 -0.38
CA ASN A 187 -19.85 -28.01 -1.68
C ASN A 187 -21.04 -27.13 -2.15
N VAL A 188 -20.76 -26.08 -2.93
CA VAL A 188 -21.78 -25.19 -3.52
C VAL A 188 -22.45 -25.90 -4.70
N ALA A 189 -23.71 -26.29 -4.52
CA ALA A 189 -24.52 -26.94 -5.54
C ALA A 189 -25.01 -25.93 -6.62
N PHE A 190 -25.33 -24.71 -6.21
CA PHE A 190 -25.62 -23.59 -7.11
C PHE A 190 -25.40 -22.24 -6.43
N ASP A 191 -25.05 -21.23 -7.24
CA ASP A 191 -24.92 -19.83 -6.82
C ASP A 191 -25.57 -18.96 -7.92
N VAL A 192 -26.73 -18.41 -7.62
CA VAL A 192 -27.52 -17.58 -8.54
C VAL A 192 -27.55 -16.16 -7.99
N SER A 193 -27.27 -15.18 -8.84
CA SER A 193 -27.56 -13.77 -8.54
C SER A 193 -28.62 -13.22 -9.48
N LEU A 194 -29.77 -12.85 -8.92
CA LEU A 194 -30.91 -12.24 -9.61
C LEU A 194 -30.72 -10.72 -9.58
N ASP A 195 -30.71 -10.07 -10.74
CA ASP A 195 -30.49 -8.62 -10.80
C ASP A 195 -31.70 -7.83 -10.24
N LEU A 196 -31.40 -6.88 -9.36
CA LEU A 196 -32.34 -5.90 -8.79
C LEU A 196 -32.02 -4.47 -9.25
N THR A 197 -30.88 -4.24 -9.90
CA THR A 197 -30.41 -2.93 -10.37
C THR A 197 -31.47 -2.16 -11.18
N PRO A 198 -32.24 -2.75 -12.14
CA PRO A 198 -33.29 -2.01 -12.85
C PRO A 198 -34.50 -1.60 -11.99
N PHE A 199 -34.63 -2.12 -10.77
CA PHE A 199 -35.70 -1.76 -9.83
C PHE A 199 -35.26 -0.75 -8.75
N VAL A 200 -33.98 -0.36 -8.72
CA VAL A 200 -33.47 0.68 -7.82
C VAL A 200 -33.92 2.05 -8.32
N ALA A 201 -34.75 2.75 -7.55
CA ALA A 201 -35.45 3.95 -8.00
C ALA A 201 -35.01 5.22 -7.26
N GLY A 202 -34.79 6.28 -8.05
CA GLY A 202 -34.51 7.64 -7.56
C GLY A 202 -33.09 7.87 -7.08
N ASP A 203 -32.81 9.12 -6.73
CA ASP A 203 -31.52 9.53 -6.15
C ASP A 203 -31.40 9.04 -4.70
N GLY A 204 -30.20 8.56 -4.33
CA GLY A 204 -29.94 8.04 -2.99
C GLY A 204 -30.08 9.13 -1.93
N ARG A 205 -30.67 8.81 -0.78
CA ARG A 205 -30.80 9.77 0.33
C ARG A 205 -29.80 9.44 1.43
N LEU A 206 -29.12 10.45 1.97
CA LEU A 206 -28.22 10.26 3.11
C LEU A 206 -28.97 9.59 4.28
N ALA A 207 -28.31 8.64 4.94
CA ALA A 207 -28.92 7.76 5.92
C ALA A 207 -29.28 8.47 7.23
N SER A 208 -28.57 9.55 7.55
CA SER A 208 -28.76 10.39 8.74
C SER A 208 -28.43 11.86 8.45
N GLU A 209 -29.02 12.77 9.22
CA GLU A 209 -28.57 14.18 9.26
C GLU A 209 -27.10 14.29 9.72
N ALA A 210 -26.65 13.36 10.57
CA ALA A 210 -25.25 13.29 11.00
C ALA A 210 -24.29 13.00 9.83
N ASP A 211 -24.73 12.26 8.81
CA ASP A 211 -23.98 11.99 7.58
C ASP A 211 -23.92 13.24 6.68
N ALA A 212 -25.02 13.99 6.58
CA ALA A 212 -25.07 15.27 5.87
C ALA A 212 -24.08 16.29 6.48
N GLN A 213 -24.13 16.46 7.81
CA GLN A 213 -23.17 17.32 8.51
C GLN A 213 -21.73 16.79 8.42
N ALA A 214 -21.51 15.46 8.32
CA ALA A 214 -20.18 14.89 8.11
C ALA A 214 -19.64 15.19 6.70
N LEU A 215 -20.51 15.15 5.69
CA LEU A 215 -20.20 15.56 4.31
C LEU A 215 -19.86 17.06 4.25
N GLU A 216 -20.70 17.94 4.81
CA GLU A 216 -20.43 19.39 4.85
C GLU A 216 -19.09 19.72 5.55
N ARG A 217 -18.83 19.07 6.69
CA ARG A 217 -17.56 19.22 7.43
C ARG A 217 -16.36 18.73 6.62
N HIS A 218 -16.52 17.70 5.79
CA HIS A 218 -15.47 17.21 4.90
C HIS A 218 -15.21 18.15 3.71
N LEU A 219 -16.26 18.65 3.05
CA LEU A 219 -16.17 19.58 1.92
C LEU A 219 -15.40 20.85 2.31
N HIS A 220 -15.62 21.35 3.54
CA HIS A 220 -14.94 22.51 4.12
C HIS A 220 -13.63 22.17 4.88
N ALA A 221 -13.21 20.90 4.92
CA ALA A 221 -12.01 20.50 5.66
C ALA A 221 -10.74 21.12 5.08
N ARG A 222 -9.79 21.48 5.95
CA ARG A 222 -8.45 21.98 5.58
C ARG A 222 -7.38 20.88 5.45
N ASN A 223 -7.76 19.60 5.60
CA ASN A 223 -6.83 18.48 5.55
C ASN A 223 -6.79 17.85 4.14
N PRO A 224 -5.70 17.99 3.36
CA PRO A 224 -5.59 17.39 2.03
C PRO A 224 -5.33 15.88 2.06
N LEU A 225 -5.10 15.27 3.23
CA LEU A 225 -5.01 13.81 3.37
C LEU A 225 -6.29 13.19 3.95
N GLU A 226 -7.38 13.95 3.93
CA GLU A 226 -8.70 13.42 4.21
C GLU A 226 -9.32 12.81 2.94
N VAL A 227 -10.05 11.71 3.13
CA VAL A 227 -10.71 10.94 2.08
C VAL A 227 -12.13 10.66 2.55
N ILE A 228 -13.11 10.83 1.66
CA ILE A 228 -14.50 10.45 1.94
C ILE A 228 -14.85 9.16 1.22
N VAL A 229 -15.48 8.23 1.94
CA VAL A 229 -16.03 6.99 1.41
C VAL A 229 -17.55 7.11 1.48
N LEU A 230 -18.16 7.34 0.32
CA LEU A 230 -19.60 7.32 0.16
C LEU A 230 -20.05 5.87 0.05
N ARG A 231 -20.79 5.40 1.05
CA ARG A 231 -21.32 4.04 1.14
C ARG A 231 -22.75 4.02 0.63
N LYS A 232 -22.96 3.43 -0.53
CA LYS A 232 -24.31 3.22 -1.08
C LYS A 232 -24.85 1.89 -0.56
N GLN A 233 -26.00 1.93 0.09
CA GLN A 233 -26.71 0.77 0.60
C GLN A 233 -28.09 0.69 -0.08
N VAL A 234 -28.37 -0.43 -0.74
CA VAL A 234 -29.70 -0.73 -1.27
C VAL A 234 -30.55 -1.32 -0.15
N VAL A 235 -31.74 -0.73 0.03
CA VAL A 235 -32.76 -1.17 0.97
C VAL A 235 -33.99 -1.61 0.18
N TRP A 236 -34.35 -2.87 0.33
CA TRP A 236 -35.60 -3.42 -0.18
C TRP A 236 -36.47 -3.80 1.02
N GLN A 237 -37.68 -3.26 1.09
CA GLN A 237 -38.61 -3.56 2.19
C GLN A 237 -39.11 -5.00 2.03
N ASN A 238 -39.22 -5.73 3.14
CA ASN A 238 -39.76 -7.10 3.20
C ASN A 238 -39.10 -8.14 2.25
N TRP A 239 -37.85 -7.90 1.82
CA TRP A 239 -37.06 -8.84 1.00
C TRP A 239 -36.87 -10.22 1.66
N GLU A 240 -36.98 -10.27 2.99
CA GLU A 240 -36.86 -11.48 3.81
C GLU A 240 -38.02 -12.46 3.56
N ASP A 241 -39.17 -11.98 3.08
CA ASP A 241 -40.31 -12.82 2.71
C ASP A 241 -40.03 -13.55 1.38
N VAL A 242 -39.51 -12.85 0.36
CA VAL A 242 -39.00 -13.48 -0.87
C VAL A 242 -37.87 -14.47 -0.54
N ALA A 243 -36.96 -14.10 0.36
CA ALA A 243 -35.89 -14.98 0.81
C ALA A 243 -36.41 -16.23 1.56
N THR A 244 -37.55 -16.12 2.24
CA THR A 244 -38.19 -17.23 2.95
C THR A 244 -38.97 -18.12 1.99
N ASN A 245 -39.75 -17.54 1.08
CA ASN A 245 -40.48 -18.24 0.02
C ASN A 245 -39.53 -19.02 -0.89
N ALA A 246 -38.38 -18.43 -1.28
CA ALA A 246 -37.35 -19.12 -2.05
C ALA A 246 -36.78 -20.35 -1.31
N LYS A 247 -36.50 -20.22 0.00
CA LYS A 247 -36.03 -21.34 0.84
C LYS A 247 -37.09 -22.43 1.01
N GLN A 248 -38.37 -22.06 1.13
CA GLN A 248 -39.48 -23.02 1.24
C GLN A 248 -39.72 -23.75 -0.09
N ALA A 249 -39.76 -23.03 -1.22
CA ALA A 249 -39.94 -23.61 -2.55
C ALA A 249 -38.81 -24.57 -2.92
N LEU A 250 -37.55 -24.20 -2.73
CA LEU A 250 -36.41 -25.08 -3.01
C LEU A 250 -36.43 -26.37 -2.18
N ARG A 251 -36.87 -26.29 -0.91
CA ARG A 251 -37.09 -27.49 -0.06
C ARG A 251 -38.28 -28.32 -0.55
N GLY A 252 -39.38 -27.70 -0.97
CA GLY A 252 -40.53 -28.38 -1.58
C GLY A 252 -40.19 -29.09 -2.90
N LEU A 253 -39.25 -28.53 -3.66
CA LEU A 253 -38.64 -29.13 -4.85
C LEU A 253 -37.57 -30.21 -4.54
N GLY A 254 -37.43 -30.62 -3.27
CA GLY A 254 -36.54 -31.71 -2.86
C GLY A 254 -35.07 -31.33 -2.64
N PHE A 255 -34.71 -30.04 -2.61
CA PHE A 255 -33.35 -29.65 -2.24
C PHE A 255 -33.11 -29.84 -0.73
N LEU A 256 -32.37 -30.89 -0.39
CA LEU A 256 -32.03 -31.26 0.99
C LEU A 256 -30.94 -30.36 1.63
N GLY A 257 -30.23 -29.58 0.81
CA GLY A 257 -29.09 -28.76 1.24
C GLY A 257 -29.45 -27.48 2.01
N THR A 258 -28.42 -26.73 2.40
CA THR A 258 -28.60 -25.41 3.03
C THR A 258 -28.76 -24.31 1.98
N VAL A 259 -29.86 -23.56 2.05
CA VAL A 259 -30.15 -22.43 1.14
C VAL A 259 -29.96 -21.11 1.88
N ASP A 260 -29.02 -20.33 1.38
CA ASP A 260 -28.59 -19.03 1.91
C ASP A 260 -29.03 -17.94 0.90
N VAL A 261 -29.86 -16.99 1.33
CA VAL A 261 -30.42 -15.95 0.46
C VAL A 261 -30.09 -14.59 1.05
N ARG A 262 -29.49 -13.71 0.24
CA ARG A 262 -28.93 -12.43 0.68
C ARG A 262 -29.20 -11.32 -0.34
N LEU A 263 -29.59 -10.15 0.16
CA LEU A 263 -29.57 -8.91 -0.62
C LEU A 263 -28.12 -8.39 -0.70
N GLU A 264 -27.49 -8.49 -1.86
CA GLU A 264 -26.17 -7.92 -2.15
C GLU A 264 -26.36 -6.59 -2.91
N GLY A 265 -26.26 -5.48 -2.19
CA GLY A 265 -26.41 -4.13 -2.76
C GLY A 265 -25.65 -3.09 -1.94
N HIS A 266 -24.35 -3.31 -1.75
CA HIS A 266 -23.45 -2.38 -1.06
C HIS A 266 -22.30 -1.99 -1.98
N GLU A 267 -22.08 -0.69 -2.16
CA GLU A 267 -21.03 -0.13 -3.02
C GLU A 267 -20.29 0.99 -2.29
N GLU A 268 -18.98 0.85 -2.07
CA GLU A 268 -18.11 1.93 -1.54
C GLU A 268 -17.55 2.75 -2.71
N VAL A 269 -17.88 4.04 -2.79
CA VAL A 269 -17.26 5.01 -3.70
C VAL A 269 -16.27 5.85 -2.90
N VAL A 270 -14.98 5.65 -3.16
CA VAL A 270 -13.90 6.42 -2.53
C VAL A 270 -13.62 7.66 -3.36
N VAL A 271 -13.86 8.84 -2.77
CA VAL A 271 -13.67 10.14 -3.41
C VAL A 271 -12.48 10.85 -2.76
N PHE A 272 -11.62 11.40 -3.62
CA PHE A 272 -10.40 12.11 -3.28
C PHE A 272 -10.55 13.59 -3.66
N ARG A 273 -9.81 14.46 -2.99
CA ARG A 273 -9.73 15.88 -3.37
C ARG A 273 -8.62 16.05 -4.40
N ASN A 274 -8.84 16.88 -5.41
CA ASN A 274 -7.73 17.32 -6.25
C ASN A 274 -6.87 18.29 -5.43
N HIS A 275 -5.69 17.83 -5.01
CA HIS A 275 -4.73 18.65 -4.27
C HIS A 275 -3.33 18.07 -4.51
N PRO A 276 -2.31 18.88 -4.87
CA PRO A 276 -1.00 18.39 -5.31
C PRO A 276 -0.35 17.47 -4.27
N TRP A 277 -0.46 17.78 -2.98
CA TRP A 277 0.01 16.90 -1.90
C TRP A 277 -0.70 15.52 -1.85
N GLN A 278 -2.01 15.44 -2.12
CA GLN A 278 -2.75 14.18 -2.12
C GLN A 278 -2.38 13.34 -3.35
N ASN A 279 -2.28 13.99 -4.51
CA ASN A 279 -1.86 13.38 -5.77
C ASN A 279 -0.41 12.83 -5.65
N PHE A 280 0.51 13.63 -5.10
CA PHE A 280 1.91 13.27 -4.85
C PHE A 280 2.05 12.04 -3.95
N VAL A 281 1.38 12.04 -2.80
CA VAL A 281 1.36 10.91 -1.83
C VAL A 281 0.82 9.61 -2.44
N ARG A 282 -0.12 9.72 -3.39
CA ARG A 282 -0.70 8.58 -4.12
C ARG A 282 0.13 8.15 -5.34
N SER A 283 1.10 8.94 -5.78
CA SER A 283 1.90 8.62 -6.95
C SER A 283 2.83 7.42 -6.69
N PRO A 284 2.86 6.40 -7.56
CA PRO A 284 3.72 5.24 -7.35
C PRO A 284 5.20 5.62 -7.42
N ALA A 285 5.55 6.68 -8.15
CA ALA A 285 6.90 7.22 -8.22
C ALA A 285 7.38 7.76 -6.86
N ALA A 286 6.59 8.62 -6.18
CA ALA A 286 6.97 9.11 -4.86
C ALA A 286 7.02 7.98 -3.82
N GLN A 287 6.08 7.03 -3.87
CA GLN A 287 6.08 5.87 -2.97
C GLN A 287 7.33 5.01 -3.14
N VAL A 288 7.76 4.71 -4.37
CA VAL A 288 9.00 3.96 -4.63
C VAL A 288 10.24 4.72 -4.19
N LEU A 289 10.33 6.03 -4.46
CA LEU A 289 11.46 6.87 -4.03
C LEU A 289 11.58 6.94 -2.50
N VAL A 290 10.45 7.07 -1.79
CA VAL A 290 10.39 7.09 -0.33
C VAL A 290 10.70 5.71 0.29
N VAL A 291 10.34 4.61 -0.37
CA VAL A 291 10.72 3.26 0.09
C VAL A 291 12.21 2.99 -0.11
N LEU A 292 12.76 3.39 -1.26
CA LEU A 292 14.18 3.24 -1.58
C LEU A 292 15.06 4.03 -0.61
N THR A 293 14.59 5.21 -0.19
CA THR A 293 15.19 5.98 0.90
C THR A 293 14.67 5.50 2.26
N LEU A 294 15.26 4.44 2.82
CA LEU A 294 14.90 3.84 4.13
C LEU A 294 14.63 4.87 5.26
N VAL A 295 15.39 5.97 5.31
CA VAL A 295 15.19 7.08 6.26
C VAL A 295 13.92 7.87 5.96
N GLY A 296 13.61 8.10 4.69
CA GLY A 296 12.36 8.70 4.22
C GLY A 296 11.14 7.86 4.64
N ALA A 297 11.17 6.54 4.41
CA ALA A 297 10.09 5.64 4.82
C ALA A 297 9.79 5.73 6.34
N LEU A 298 10.82 5.79 7.18
CA LEU A 298 10.68 5.90 8.64
C LEU A 298 10.00 7.21 9.11
N VAL A 299 10.13 8.30 8.37
CA VAL A 299 9.47 9.58 8.67
C VAL A 299 8.10 9.70 7.98
N TRP A 300 7.98 9.18 6.77
CA TRP A 300 6.80 9.31 5.91
C TRP A 300 5.62 8.46 6.37
N VAL A 301 5.85 7.20 6.74
CA VAL A 301 4.78 6.30 7.20
C VAL A 301 4.06 6.84 8.46
N PRO A 302 4.74 7.26 9.54
CA PRO A 302 4.05 7.84 10.69
C PRO A 302 3.42 9.21 10.38
N TYR A 303 4.02 10.03 9.50
CA TYR A 303 3.42 11.29 9.04
C TYR A 303 2.08 11.05 8.32
N LEU A 304 2.03 10.09 7.39
CA LEU A 304 0.80 9.71 6.70
C LEU A 304 -0.21 9.14 7.69
N TRP A 305 0.20 8.20 8.56
CA TRP A 305 -0.69 7.58 9.54
C TRP A 305 -1.32 8.60 10.51
N ALA A 306 -0.60 9.65 10.89
CA ALA A 306 -1.10 10.70 11.77
C ALA A 306 -2.04 11.72 11.08
N ARG A 307 -1.96 11.89 9.75
CA ARG A 307 -2.76 12.87 8.99
C ARG A 307 -3.85 12.28 8.11
N GLN A 308 -3.72 11.03 7.69
CA GLN A 308 -4.70 10.35 6.86
C GLN A 308 -5.97 10.12 7.67
N ARG A 309 -7.08 10.69 7.19
CA ARG A 309 -8.41 10.53 7.82
C ARG A 309 -9.39 10.02 6.79
N THR A 310 -10.27 9.11 7.21
CA THR A 310 -11.33 8.57 6.35
C THR A 310 -12.67 8.90 6.97
N VAL A 311 -13.40 9.81 6.32
CA VAL A 311 -14.80 10.09 6.62
C VAL A 311 -15.64 9.04 5.89
N ARG A 312 -16.68 8.53 6.55
CA ARG A 312 -17.68 7.63 5.96
C ARG A 312 -19.02 8.33 6.02
N VAL A 313 -19.79 8.24 4.94
CA VAL A 313 -21.10 8.86 4.75
C VAL A 313 -21.98 7.80 4.10
N GLU A 314 -23.10 7.45 4.73
CA GLU A 314 -23.99 6.40 4.25
C GLU A 314 -25.17 6.99 3.45
N SER A 315 -25.48 6.40 2.30
CA SER A 315 -26.55 6.80 1.38
C SER A 315 -27.42 5.59 1.05
N ARG A 316 -28.74 5.74 1.18
CA ARG A 316 -29.73 4.69 1.01
C ARG A 316 -30.51 4.85 -0.28
N PHE A 317 -30.53 3.78 -1.06
CA PHE A 317 -31.29 3.63 -2.30
C PHE A 317 -32.41 2.63 -2.06
N TRP A 318 -33.58 2.85 -2.66
CA TRP A 318 -34.76 2.02 -2.42
C TRP A 318 -35.10 1.20 -3.66
N VAL A 319 -35.39 -0.08 -3.47
CA VAL A 319 -35.90 -0.95 -4.54
C VAL A 319 -37.41 -0.76 -4.63
N ASN A 320 -37.89 -0.24 -5.75
CA ASN A 320 -39.32 0.02 -6.00
C ASN A 320 -39.98 -1.18 -6.71
N VAL A 321 -39.87 -2.36 -6.10
CA VAL A 321 -40.62 -3.55 -6.52
C VAL A 321 -41.25 -4.19 -5.29
N ASP A 322 -42.51 -4.57 -5.42
CA ASP A 322 -43.24 -5.28 -4.38
C ASP A 322 -42.70 -6.73 -4.25
N PRO A 323 -42.38 -7.22 -3.04
CA PRO A 323 -41.85 -8.58 -2.84
C PRO A 323 -42.78 -9.70 -3.30
N GLU A 324 -44.10 -9.58 -3.10
CA GLU A 324 -45.05 -10.61 -3.55
C GLU A 324 -45.09 -10.68 -5.08
N ARG A 325 -45.22 -9.53 -5.74
CA ARG A 325 -45.17 -9.46 -7.21
C ARG A 325 -43.83 -9.92 -7.80
N TYR A 326 -42.70 -9.65 -7.14
CA TYR A 326 -41.41 -10.18 -7.56
C TYR A 326 -41.34 -11.71 -7.40
N TRP A 327 -41.94 -12.24 -6.33
CA TRP A 327 -42.04 -13.67 -6.09
C TRP A 327 -42.88 -14.41 -7.16
N GLU A 328 -43.98 -13.82 -7.63
CA GLU A 328 -44.79 -14.39 -8.73
C GLU A 328 -43.96 -14.71 -9.99
N HIS A 329 -42.99 -13.85 -10.32
CA HIS A 329 -42.13 -13.99 -11.49
C HIS A 329 -40.92 -14.90 -11.21
N LEU A 330 -40.45 -14.97 -9.96
CA LEU A 330 -39.29 -15.78 -9.56
C LEU A 330 -39.65 -17.26 -9.34
N GLY A 331 -40.79 -17.51 -8.68
CA GLY A 331 -41.20 -18.83 -8.20
C GLY A 331 -41.20 -19.94 -9.25
N PRO A 332 -41.83 -19.76 -10.43
CA PRO A 332 -41.89 -20.78 -11.49
C PRO A 332 -40.51 -21.19 -12.03
N GLY A 333 -39.52 -20.29 -11.98
CA GLY A 333 -38.17 -20.54 -12.49
C GLY A 333 -37.21 -21.23 -11.52
N LEU A 334 -37.61 -21.50 -10.26
CA LEU A 334 -36.71 -22.13 -9.29
C LEU A 334 -36.48 -23.62 -9.59
N HIS A 335 -35.23 -24.08 -9.48
CA HIS A 335 -34.84 -25.46 -9.81
C HIS A 335 -33.76 -26.01 -8.86
N PRO A 336 -33.95 -27.17 -8.22
CA PRO A 336 -33.08 -27.64 -7.13
C PRO A 336 -31.63 -27.94 -7.55
N ALA A 337 -31.39 -28.24 -8.84
CA ALA A 337 -30.04 -28.52 -9.36
C ALA A 337 -29.32 -27.30 -9.97
N HIS A 338 -30.00 -26.15 -10.12
CA HIS A 338 -29.47 -24.96 -10.81
C HIS A 338 -29.76 -23.64 -10.09
N GLY A 339 -30.51 -23.66 -8.99
CA GLY A 339 -31.07 -22.49 -8.32
C GLY A 339 -32.24 -21.89 -9.10
N TYR A 340 -31.97 -21.37 -10.30
CA TYR A 340 -32.95 -20.64 -11.13
C TYR A 340 -32.74 -20.90 -12.62
N ARG A 341 -33.84 -20.88 -13.39
CA ARG A 341 -33.92 -21.07 -14.83
C ARG A 341 -35.12 -20.26 -15.36
N PRO A 342 -34.94 -19.29 -16.27
CA PRO A 342 -36.07 -18.59 -16.86
C PRO A 342 -36.89 -19.54 -17.76
N GLU A 343 -38.21 -19.34 -17.77
CA GLU A 343 -39.12 -20.10 -18.64
C GLU A 343 -38.73 -19.95 -20.12
N GLY A 344 -38.80 -21.06 -20.87
CA GLY A 344 -38.39 -21.13 -22.28
C GLY A 344 -36.92 -21.49 -22.52
N GLN A 345 -36.03 -21.46 -21.52
CA GLN A 345 -34.64 -21.89 -21.67
C GLN A 345 -34.55 -23.43 -21.73
N ALA A 346 -34.63 -24.02 -22.92
CA ALA A 346 -34.47 -25.46 -23.15
C ALA A 346 -33.18 -26.04 -22.50
N PRO A 347 -33.14 -27.33 -22.12
CA PRO A 347 -31.92 -27.96 -21.62
C PRO A 347 -30.83 -27.96 -22.69
N GLY A 348 -29.77 -27.18 -22.46
CA GLY A 348 -28.51 -27.36 -23.19
C GLY A 348 -27.88 -28.68 -22.76
N GLY A 349 -27.60 -29.55 -23.75
CA GLY A 349 -26.82 -30.78 -23.58
C GLY A 349 -25.35 -30.58 -23.92
#